data_AF-A0A954UEW4-F1
#
_entry.id   AF-A0A954UEW4-F1
#
_cell.length_a   1.000
_cell.length_b   1.000
_cell.length_c   1.000
_cell.angle_alpha   90.00
_cell.angle_beta   90.00
_cell.angle_gamma   90.00
#
_symmetry.space_group_name_H-M   'P 1'
#
loop_
_entity.id
_entity.type
_entity.pdbx_description
1 polymer ?
#
loop_
_entity_poly.entity_id
_entity_poly.type
_entity_poly.pdbx_seq_one_letter_code
_entity_poly.pdbx_strand_id
1 'polypeptide(L)'
;MSKLTSRLRRLAKFGRKTKTARQETRRRLIRSEQLEERRLLAGDGLAPYHNSMIPVDVNFDFQLSPIDALMIINRLNTTGAGQLPAPGSEGEGEAPAGFVDVNGDNFVSPADVLYVINALNAEGEPGDLIGFRLEVTDMNDNPISQIGVGSDYKVRSFVQDLRTFSPPPTGVFTFFSDINVTNYSLTGIEYSEVQQ
;
A
#
# COMPACT_ATOMS: atom_id res chain seq x y z
N MET A 1 54.31 39.05 72.25
CA MET A 1 54.92 40.40 72.34
C MET A 1 55.18 40.92 70.93
N SER A 2 55.04 42.23 70.71
CA SER A 2 55.24 43.01 69.45
C SER A 2 54.04 42.96 68.46
N LYS A 3 53.02 43.83 68.54
CA LYS A 3 52.87 45.26 68.14
C LYS A 3 53.18 45.57 66.66
N LEU A 4 52.19 46.12 65.94
CA LEU A 4 52.14 47.47 65.30
C LEU A 4 51.33 47.46 63.98
N THR A 5 50.12 48.04 63.94
CA THR A 5 49.72 49.35 63.32
C THR A 5 49.62 49.37 61.78
N SER A 6 48.82 50.19 61.10
CA SER A 6 47.58 50.92 61.34
C SER A 6 47.21 51.65 60.03
N ARG A 7 45.91 51.91 59.83
CA ARG A 7 45.30 53.04 59.08
C ARG A 7 45.22 52.99 57.54
N LEU A 8 43.99 52.68 57.11
CA LEU A 8 43.30 53.20 55.93
C LEU A 8 43.21 54.74 55.90
N ARG A 9 43.22 55.32 54.68
CA ARG A 9 42.46 56.53 54.28
C ARG A 9 42.35 56.58 52.74
N ARG A 10 41.11 56.61 52.22
CA ARG A 10 40.45 57.69 51.42
C ARG A 10 41.02 57.86 49.99
N LEU A 11 40.28 58.16 48.92
CA LEU A 11 38.90 58.59 48.65
C LEU A 11 38.72 58.57 47.11
N ALA A 12 37.45 58.59 46.67
CA ALA A 12 36.91 59.38 45.54
C ALA A 12 36.22 58.56 44.43
N LYS A 13 34.89 58.70 44.41
CA LYS A 13 34.01 58.49 43.25
C LYS A 13 34.09 59.73 42.35
N PHE A 14 34.05 59.54 41.03
CA PHE A 14 33.01 60.06 40.11
C PHE A 14 33.51 60.09 38.65
N GLY A 15 32.65 59.63 37.74
CA GLY A 15 32.55 60.21 36.39
C GLY A 15 32.76 59.27 35.21
N ARG A 16 31.67 58.75 34.66
CA ARG A 16 31.05 59.19 33.38
C ARG A 16 30.26 58.04 32.76
N LYS A 17 28.99 58.34 32.46
CA LYS A 17 28.08 57.47 31.70
C LYS A 17 28.56 57.40 30.25
N THR A 18 28.82 56.19 29.74
CA THR A 18 28.86 55.92 28.30
C THR A 18 27.62 55.09 27.95
N LYS A 19 26.77 55.64 27.08
CA LYS A 19 25.62 54.94 26.52
C LYS A 19 26.14 53.94 25.49
N THR A 20 26.10 52.65 25.78
CA THR A 20 26.31 51.61 24.78
C THR A 20 24.97 51.14 24.25
N ALA A 21 24.81 51.25 22.94
CA ALA A 21 23.62 50.85 22.19
C ALA A 21 23.34 49.36 22.43
N ARG A 22 22.14 49.07 22.94
CA ARG A 22 21.62 47.72 23.09
C ARG A 22 21.24 47.23 21.70
N GLN A 23 22.17 46.61 20.99
CA GLN A 23 21.84 45.83 19.79
C GLN A 23 20.95 44.68 20.26
N GLU A 24 19.66 44.79 19.95
CA GLU A 24 18.71 43.70 20.04
C GLU A 24 19.22 42.58 19.13
N THR A 25 19.93 41.62 19.72
CA THR A 25 20.09 40.30 19.13
C THR A 25 18.70 39.73 18.94
N ARG A 26 18.15 39.91 17.74
CA ARG A 26 17.07 39.09 17.21
C ARG A 26 17.53 37.64 17.29
N ARG A 27 17.24 37.00 18.42
CA ARG A 27 17.36 35.55 18.55
C ARG A 27 16.42 34.98 17.50
N ARG A 28 16.98 34.53 16.37
CA ARG A 28 16.25 33.65 15.44
C ARG A 28 15.84 32.44 16.28
N LEU A 29 14.59 32.43 16.70
CA LEU A 29 13.97 31.25 17.30
C LEU A 29 14.10 30.16 16.24
N ILE A 30 14.93 29.15 16.53
CA ILE A 30 14.98 27.93 15.74
C ILE A 30 13.59 27.32 15.88
N ARG A 31 12.79 27.40 14.83
CA ARG A 31 11.54 26.67 14.74
C ARG A 31 11.96 25.22 14.49
N SER A 32 11.70 24.34 15.44
CA SER A 32 11.61 22.91 15.13
C SER A 32 10.34 22.77 14.29
N GLU A 33 10.47 22.77 12.98
CA GLU A 33 9.41 22.22 12.14
C GLU A 33 9.26 20.77 12.57
N GLN A 34 8.04 20.40 12.94
CA GLN A 34 7.71 19.01 13.15
C GLN A 34 7.90 18.35 11.79
N LEU A 35 8.87 17.43 11.72
CA LEU A 35 9.07 16.64 10.50
C LEU A 35 7.72 16.05 10.13
N GLU A 36 7.29 16.23 8.89
CA GLU A 36 6.14 15.49 8.37
C GLU A 36 6.35 14.02 8.73
N GLU A 37 5.31 13.37 9.26
CA GLU A 37 5.39 11.94 9.52
C GLU A 37 5.83 11.30 8.20
N ARG A 38 7.00 10.64 8.23
CA ARG A 38 7.42 9.80 7.12
C ARG A 38 6.41 8.67 7.03
N ARG A 39 5.29 8.90 6.36
CA ARG A 39 4.48 7.86 5.75
C ARG A 39 5.35 7.27 4.67
N LEU A 40 6.26 6.40 5.10
CA LEU A 40 6.95 5.48 4.22
C LEU A 40 5.86 4.77 3.42
N LEU A 41 6.02 4.77 2.11
CA LEU A 41 5.30 3.94 1.16
C LEU A 41 5.69 2.46 1.35
N ALA A 42 5.79 2.01 2.60
CA ALA A 42 6.28 0.70 3.04
C ALA A 42 5.14 -0.16 3.60
N GLY A 43 3.89 0.21 3.33
CA GLY A 43 2.73 -0.42 3.96
C GLY A 43 1.80 -1.22 3.05
N ASP A 44 1.98 -1.17 1.72
CA ASP A 44 1.00 -1.73 0.77
C ASP A 44 1.57 -2.85 -0.13
N GLY A 45 2.79 -3.32 0.15
CA GLY A 45 3.45 -4.37 -0.64
C GLY A 45 4.43 -5.26 0.14
N LEU A 46 4.39 -5.20 1.48
CA LEU A 46 5.28 -5.97 2.35
C LEU A 46 4.48 -7.05 3.11
N ALA A 47 3.72 -7.86 2.39
CA ALA A 47 3.27 -9.15 2.89
C ALA A 47 4.27 -10.22 2.39
N PRO A 48 5.47 -10.36 3.00
CA PRO A 48 6.55 -11.18 2.48
C PRO A 48 6.19 -12.66 2.39
N TYR A 49 5.11 -13.08 3.06
CA TYR A 49 4.61 -14.45 3.07
C TYR A 49 3.28 -14.59 2.32
N HIS A 50 2.87 -13.58 1.57
CA HIS A 50 1.68 -13.60 0.74
C HIS A 50 2.06 -13.49 -0.73
N ASN A 51 1.52 -14.40 -1.56
CA ASN A 51 1.72 -14.33 -3.00
C ASN A 51 0.71 -13.35 -3.61
N SER A 52 1.11 -12.11 -3.85
CA SER A 52 0.24 -11.08 -4.43
C SER A 52 -0.23 -11.38 -5.86
N MET A 53 0.44 -12.29 -6.57
CA MET A 53 0.08 -12.66 -7.95
C MET A 53 -0.97 -13.76 -7.95
N ILE A 54 -0.70 -14.85 -7.23
CA ILE A 54 -1.60 -16.01 -7.10
C ILE A 54 -1.59 -16.45 -5.63
N PRO A 55 -2.47 -15.93 -4.77
CA PRO A 55 -2.40 -16.19 -3.33
C PRO A 55 -2.41 -17.67 -2.94
N VAL A 56 -3.07 -18.50 -3.74
CA VAL A 56 -3.21 -19.95 -3.51
C VAL A 56 -1.98 -20.77 -3.94
N ASP A 57 -1.06 -20.16 -4.69
CA ASP A 57 0.22 -20.75 -5.08
C ASP A 57 1.27 -20.38 -4.01
N VAL A 58 1.50 -21.33 -3.11
CA VAL A 58 2.32 -21.16 -1.90
C VAL A 58 3.78 -21.41 -2.22
N ASN A 59 4.06 -22.30 -3.17
CA ASN A 59 5.41 -22.69 -3.57
C ASN A 59 5.99 -21.86 -4.74
N PHE A 60 5.17 -21.01 -5.35
CA PHE A 60 5.49 -20.13 -6.47
C PHE A 60 5.87 -20.87 -7.77
N ASP A 61 5.23 -22.01 -8.03
CA ASP A 61 5.45 -22.78 -9.26
C ASP A 61 4.41 -22.47 -10.37
N PHE A 62 3.52 -21.52 -10.14
CA PHE A 62 2.41 -21.11 -11.00
C PHE A 62 1.35 -22.20 -11.21
N GLN A 63 1.33 -23.27 -10.42
CA GLN A 63 0.34 -24.33 -10.47
C GLN A 63 -0.34 -24.49 -9.12
N LEU A 64 -1.66 -24.36 -9.09
CA LEU A 64 -2.42 -24.74 -7.92
C LEU A 64 -2.45 -26.26 -7.80
N SER A 65 -1.79 -26.80 -6.77
CA SER A 65 -1.74 -28.25 -6.55
C SER A 65 -1.86 -28.61 -5.07
N PRO A 66 -2.08 -29.89 -4.72
CA PRO A 66 -2.16 -30.31 -3.33
C PRO A 66 -0.90 -30.01 -2.50
N ILE A 67 0.25 -29.73 -3.15
CA ILE A 67 1.48 -29.37 -2.44
C ILE A 67 1.34 -28.03 -1.69
N ASP A 68 0.58 -27.09 -2.25
CA ASP A 68 0.37 -25.75 -1.67
C ASP A 68 -0.33 -25.85 -0.32
N ALA A 69 -1.39 -26.68 -0.27
CA ALA A 69 -2.11 -26.94 0.97
C ALA A 69 -1.23 -27.69 1.98
N LEU A 70 -0.43 -28.67 1.53
CA LEU A 70 0.46 -29.44 2.39
C LEU A 70 1.57 -28.58 3.02
N MET A 71 2.09 -27.57 2.32
CA MET A 71 3.08 -26.66 2.88
C MET A 71 2.54 -25.91 4.10
N ILE A 72 1.32 -25.36 4.00
CA ILE A 72 0.67 -24.64 5.09
C ILE A 72 0.34 -25.60 6.24
N ILE A 73 -0.21 -26.79 5.95
CA ILE A 73 -0.52 -27.82 6.96
C ILE A 73 0.74 -28.23 7.72
N ASN A 74 1.85 -28.46 7.02
CA ASN A 74 3.11 -28.82 7.65
C ASN A 74 3.61 -27.69 8.55
N ARG A 75 3.55 -26.43 8.11
CA ARG A 75 3.92 -25.28 8.95
C ARG A 75 3.05 -25.17 10.20
N LEU A 76 1.74 -25.34 10.07
CA LEU A 76 0.82 -25.34 11.22
C LEU A 76 1.13 -26.48 12.20
N ASN A 77 1.51 -27.66 11.70
CA ASN A 77 1.89 -28.78 12.55
C ASN A 77 3.26 -28.61 13.23
N THR A 78 4.20 -27.88 12.62
CA THR A 78 5.54 -27.65 13.19
C THR A 78 5.58 -26.50 14.18
N THR A 79 4.89 -25.40 13.87
CA THR A 79 5.05 -24.12 14.59
C THR A 79 3.74 -23.65 15.24
N GLY A 80 2.59 -24.23 14.83
CA GLY A 80 1.27 -23.77 15.24
C GLY A 80 0.77 -22.61 14.38
N ALA A 81 -0.48 -22.23 14.61
CA ALA A 81 -1.05 -21.00 14.08
C ALA A 81 -0.48 -19.80 14.85
N GLY A 82 -0.18 -18.71 14.14
CA GLY A 82 0.49 -17.58 14.75
C GLY A 82 0.74 -16.43 13.79
N GLN A 83 1.05 -15.28 14.38
CA GLN A 83 1.44 -14.09 13.63
C GLN A 83 2.79 -14.33 12.95
N LEU A 84 2.89 -13.91 11.70
CA LEU A 84 4.10 -14.03 10.93
C LEU A 84 5.15 -13.01 11.36
N PRO A 85 6.44 -13.39 11.40
CA PRO A 85 7.50 -12.50 11.83
C PRO A 85 7.69 -11.38 10.81
N ALA A 86 7.75 -10.14 11.27
CA ALA A 86 7.93 -8.99 10.39
C ALA A 86 9.21 -9.14 9.54
N PRO A 87 9.19 -8.71 8.26
CA PRO A 87 10.36 -8.81 7.40
C PRO A 87 11.55 -8.07 8.02
N GLY A 88 12.68 -8.78 8.16
CA GLY A 88 13.89 -8.25 8.80
C GLY A 88 13.89 -8.30 10.34
N SER A 89 12.93 -8.95 10.98
CA SER A 89 13.01 -9.26 12.41
C SER A 89 14.06 -10.34 12.68
N GLU A 90 15.09 -10.01 13.46
CA GLU A 90 16.14 -10.95 13.91
C GLU A 90 15.67 -11.83 15.10
N GLY A 91 14.39 -12.23 15.11
CA GLY A 91 13.85 -13.10 16.15
C GLY A 91 14.27 -14.57 15.96
N GLU A 92 14.25 -15.36 17.04
CA GLU A 92 14.59 -16.80 17.05
C GLU A 92 13.61 -17.71 16.27
N GLY A 93 12.71 -17.13 15.48
CA GLY A 93 11.74 -17.87 14.67
C GLY A 93 12.23 -18.07 13.25
N GLU A 94 12.31 -19.31 12.80
CA GLU A 94 12.58 -19.63 11.39
C GLU A 94 11.46 -19.04 10.51
N ALA A 95 11.87 -18.16 9.59
CA ALA A 95 10.98 -17.58 8.59
C ALA A 95 10.28 -18.74 7.85
N PRO A 96 8.94 -18.70 7.70
CA PRO A 96 8.25 -19.75 6.97
C PRO A 96 8.77 -19.85 5.54
N ALA A 97 8.91 -21.08 5.07
CA ALA A 97 9.21 -21.34 3.67
C ALA A 97 7.95 -21.12 2.83
N GLY A 98 8.04 -20.26 1.82
CA GLY A 98 6.96 -20.01 0.87
C GLY A 98 5.92 -18.98 1.33
N PHE A 99 4.87 -18.85 0.53
CA PHE A 99 3.80 -17.87 0.71
C PHE A 99 2.63 -18.45 1.52
N VAL A 100 2.89 -18.75 2.79
CA VAL A 100 1.96 -19.46 3.68
C VAL A 100 0.74 -18.65 4.14
N ASP A 101 0.76 -17.33 3.96
CA ASP A 101 -0.33 -16.41 4.28
C ASP A 101 -1.14 -16.12 3.01
N VAL A 102 -2.18 -16.91 2.81
CA VAL A 102 -2.98 -16.89 1.57
C VAL A 102 -4.01 -15.77 1.62
N ASN A 103 -4.49 -15.41 2.81
CA ASN A 103 -5.48 -14.36 3.00
C ASN A 103 -4.86 -12.99 3.36
N GLY A 104 -3.53 -12.86 3.34
CA GLY A 104 -2.78 -11.61 3.51
C GLY A 104 -3.02 -10.91 4.84
N ASP A 105 -3.43 -11.63 5.89
CA ASP A 105 -3.74 -11.03 7.20
C ASP A 105 -2.52 -10.98 8.16
N ASN A 106 -1.34 -11.38 7.67
CA ASN A 106 -0.09 -11.55 8.40
C ASN A 106 -0.16 -12.60 9.52
N PHE A 107 -1.09 -13.56 9.42
CA PHE A 107 -1.25 -14.67 10.34
C PHE A 107 -1.31 -15.96 9.53
N VAL A 108 -0.65 -17.02 10.01
CA VAL A 108 -0.85 -18.36 9.43
C VAL A 108 -1.87 -19.09 10.29
N SER A 109 -2.95 -19.53 9.67
CA SER A 109 -4.07 -20.18 10.32
C SER A 109 -4.64 -21.31 9.46
N PRO A 110 -5.54 -22.14 10.01
CA PRO A 110 -6.29 -23.08 9.20
C PRO A 110 -7.14 -22.41 8.10
N ALA A 111 -7.42 -21.10 8.19
CA ALA A 111 -8.16 -20.39 7.15
C ALA A 111 -7.36 -20.36 5.84
N ASP A 112 -6.04 -20.16 5.90
CA ASP A 112 -5.14 -20.17 4.73
C ASP A 112 -5.18 -21.49 3.99
N VAL A 113 -5.16 -22.61 4.73
CA VAL A 113 -5.32 -23.96 4.17
C VAL A 113 -6.68 -24.11 3.47
N LEU A 114 -7.75 -23.61 4.09
CA LEU A 114 -9.10 -23.71 3.53
C LEU A 114 -9.24 -22.93 2.23
N TYR A 115 -8.58 -21.78 2.08
CA TYR A 115 -8.54 -21.06 0.81
C TYR A 115 -7.95 -21.90 -0.32
N VAL A 116 -6.80 -22.54 -0.08
CA VAL A 116 -6.14 -23.41 -1.07
C VAL A 116 -7.02 -24.61 -1.42
N ILE A 117 -7.59 -25.29 -0.42
CA ILE A 117 -8.47 -26.45 -0.65
C ILE A 117 -9.73 -26.06 -1.43
N ASN A 118 -10.34 -24.92 -1.11
CA ASN A 118 -11.51 -24.44 -1.82
C ASN A 118 -11.17 -24.13 -3.28
N ALA A 119 -10.00 -23.53 -3.54
CA ALA A 119 -9.53 -23.29 -4.90
C ALA A 119 -9.24 -24.60 -5.65
N LEU A 120 -8.63 -25.59 -5.00
CA LEU A 120 -8.39 -26.92 -5.59
C LEU A 120 -9.69 -27.64 -5.96
N ASN A 121 -10.71 -27.54 -5.10
CA ASN A 121 -12.02 -28.15 -5.33
C ASN A 121 -12.85 -27.40 -6.38
N ALA A 122 -12.52 -26.15 -6.71
CA ALA A 122 -13.16 -25.34 -7.73
C ALA A 122 -12.64 -25.65 -9.17
N GLU A 123 -12.09 -26.84 -9.40
CA GLU A 123 -11.49 -27.30 -10.67
C GLU A 123 -10.11 -26.71 -11.03
N GLY A 124 -9.40 -26.10 -10.07
CA GLY A 124 -8.03 -25.59 -10.30
C GLY A 124 -7.96 -24.27 -11.07
N GLU A 125 -9.10 -23.76 -11.53
CA GLU A 125 -9.24 -22.38 -11.96
C GLU A 125 -9.48 -21.52 -10.71
N PRO A 126 -8.60 -20.57 -10.38
CA PRO A 126 -8.97 -19.51 -9.45
C PRO A 126 -10.30 -18.94 -9.96
N GLY A 127 -11.33 -18.91 -9.10
CA GLY A 127 -12.61 -18.32 -9.50
C GLY A 127 -12.40 -16.95 -10.16
N ASP A 128 -13.26 -16.58 -11.13
CA ASP A 128 -13.09 -15.43 -12.02
C ASP A 128 -12.27 -14.30 -11.38
N LEU A 129 -11.04 -14.08 -11.84
CA LEU A 129 -10.15 -13.07 -11.25
C LEU A 129 -10.59 -11.66 -11.62
N ILE A 130 -11.19 -11.52 -12.81
CA ILE A 130 -11.61 -10.25 -13.39
C ILE A 130 -12.99 -10.44 -14.02
N GLY A 131 -13.90 -9.54 -13.69
CA GLY A 131 -15.19 -9.39 -14.37
C GLY A 131 -15.10 -8.26 -15.38
N PHE A 132 -15.62 -8.48 -16.60
CA PHE A 132 -15.79 -7.41 -17.58
C PHE A 132 -17.26 -7.28 -17.99
N ARG A 133 -17.71 -6.05 -18.20
CA ARG A 133 -19.06 -5.75 -18.68
C ARG A 133 -19.02 -4.65 -19.71
N LEU A 134 -19.65 -4.88 -20.85
CA LEU A 134 -19.83 -3.88 -21.90
C LEU A 134 -21.23 -3.30 -21.83
N GLU A 135 -21.32 -1.98 -21.94
CA GLU A 135 -22.59 -1.26 -21.97
C GLU A 135 -22.56 -0.22 -23.08
N VAL A 136 -23.63 -0.17 -23.86
CA VAL A 136 -23.83 0.87 -24.87
C VAL A 136 -24.72 1.94 -24.25
N THR A 137 -24.25 3.19 -24.25
CA THR A 137 -25.00 4.31 -23.72
C THR A 137 -25.19 5.41 -24.76
N ASP A 138 -26.20 6.26 -24.56
CA ASP A 138 -26.27 7.54 -25.25
C ASP A 138 -25.16 8.49 -24.78
N MET A 139 -25.13 9.69 -25.34
CA MET A 139 -24.16 10.73 -24.95
C MET A 139 -24.35 11.25 -23.52
N ASN A 140 -25.50 10.99 -22.89
CA ASN A 140 -25.85 11.34 -21.51
C ASN A 140 -25.68 10.17 -20.53
N ASP A 141 -25.00 9.10 -20.94
CA ASP A 141 -24.72 7.89 -20.15
C ASP A 141 -25.97 7.05 -19.79
N ASN A 142 -27.09 7.22 -20.50
CA ASN A 142 -28.24 6.33 -20.35
C ASN A 142 -28.04 5.05 -21.18
N PRO A 143 -28.28 3.85 -20.63
CA PRO A 143 -28.17 2.60 -21.37
C PRO A 143 -29.16 2.54 -22.54
N ILE A 144 -28.66 2.16 -23.72
CA ILE A 144 -29.47 2.02 -24.94
C ILE A 144 -29.33 0.61 -25.51
N SER A 145 -30.44 0.07 -26.03
CA SER A 145 -30.48 -1.24 -26.70
C SER A 145 -30.66 -1.14 -28.22
N GLN A 146 -30.81 0.08 -28.74
CA GLN A 146 -30.99 0.38 -30.16
C GLN A 146 -30.20 1.63 -30.52
N ILE A 147 -29.59 1.62 -31.70
CA ILE A 147 -28.79 2.73 -32.23
C ILE A 147 -29.43 3.21 -33.53
N GLY A 148 -29.77 4.49 -33.59
CA GLY A 148 -30.23 5.14 -34.82
C GLY A 148 -29.07 5.39 -35.78
N VAL A 149 -29.30 5.25 -37.08
CA VAL A 149 -28.29 5.56 -38.09
C VAL A 149 -27.91 7.04 -38.00
N GLY A 150 -26.61 7.32 -37.89
CA GLY A 150 -26.06 8.68 -37.77
C GLY A 150 -26.19 9.29 -36.37
N SER A 151 -26.59 8.51 -35.37
CA SER A 151 -26.57 8.95 -33.96
C SER A 151 -25.24 8.60 -33.30
N ASP A 152 -24.75 9.50 -32.45
CA ASP A 152 -23.58 9.26 -31.62
C ASP A 152 -23.97 8.38 -30.41
N TYR A 153 -23.06 7.48 -30.04
CA TYR A 153 -23.22 6.59 -28.89
C TYR A 153 -21.85 6.35 -28.24
N LYS A 154 -21.88 5.93 -26.98
CA LYS A 154 -20.68 5.54 -26.23
C LYS A 154 -20.70 4.03 -26.00
N VAL A 155 -19.52 3.43 -26.06
CA VAL A 155 -19.29 2.05 -25.60
C VAL A 155 -18.45 2.14 -24.34
N ARG A 156 -19.00 1.67 -23.22
CA ARG A 156 -18.31 1.66 -21.93
C ARG A 156 -17.91 0.23 -21.59
N SER A 157 -16.63 0.04 -21.29
CA SER A 157 -16.12 -1.19 -20.72
C SER A 157 -15.90 -0.99 -19.23
N PHE A 158 -16.59 -1.77 -18.42
CA PHE A 158 -16.38 -1.84 -16.98
C PHE A 158 -15.52 -3.05 -16.68
N VAL A 159 -14.54 -2.85 -15.81
CA VAL A 159 -13.68 -3.91 -15.32
C VAL A 159 -13.79 -3.91 -13.81
N GLN A 160 -13.99 -5.09 -13.25
CA GLN A 160 -14.03 -5.30 -11.82
C GLN A 160 -13.02 -6.35 -11.45
N ASP A 161 -12.21 -6.03 -10.45
CA ASP A 161 -11.40 -7.04 -9.79
C ASP A 161 -12.33 -7.90 -8.91
N LEU A 162 -12.40 -9.18 -9.22
CA LEU A 162 -13.27 -10.14 -8.54
C LEU A 162 -12.52 -10.96 -7.50
N ARG A 163 -11.21 -10.70 -7.32
CA ARG A 163 -10.41 -11.37 -6.30
C ARG A 163 -10.99 -11.06 -4.92
N THR A 164 -11.36 -12.09 -4.16
CA THR A 164 -11.93 -11.93 -2.81
C THR A 164 -10.88 -12.07 -1.72
N PHE A 165 -9.60 -11.90 -2.05
CA PHE A 165 -8.50 -12.06 -1.10
C PHE A 165 -8.41 -10.87 -0.16
N SER A 166 -7.80 -11.08 1.00
CA SER A 166 -7.43 -10.01 1.92
C SER A 166 -5.91 -9.74 1.76
N PRO A 167 -5.44 -8.48 1.87
CA PRO A 167 -6.28 -7.28 1.74
C PRO A 167 -7.04 -7.27 0.41
N PRO A 168 -8.23 -6.63 0.36
CA PRO A 168 -9.02 -6.57 -0.87
C PRO A 168 -8.15 -6.08 -2.02
N PRO A 169 -8.26 -6.68 -3.20
CA PRO A 169 -7.42 -6.32 -4.34
C PRO A 169 -7.55 -4.83 -4.63
N THR A 170 -6.44 -4.21 -5.01
CA THR A 170 -6.34 -2.77 -5.30
C THR A 170 -6.99 -2.36 -6.64
N GLY A 171 -7.85 -3.22 -7.20
CA GLY A 171 -8.42 -3.07 -8.54
C GLY A 171 -7.53 -3.62 -9.66
N VAL A 172 -7.99 -3.45 -10.89
CA VAL A 172 -7.25 -3.85 -12.10
C VAL A 172 -6.28 -2.74 -12.51
N PHE A 173 -4.99 -3.04 -12.52
CA PHE A 173 -3.94 -2.06 -12.81
C PHE A 173 -3.99 -1.53 -14.25
N THR A 174 -4.19 -2.41 -15.23
CA THR A 174 -4.33 -2.06 -16.65
C THR A 174 -5.29 -3.04 -17.34
N PHE A 175 -6.11 -2.52 -18.24
CA PHE A 175 -6.98 -3.31 -19.10
C PHE A 175 -6.84 -2.85 -20.54
N PHE A 176 -6.64 -3.79 -21.45
CA PHE A 176 -6.58 -3.54 -22.89
C PHE A 176 -7.76 -4.22 -23.55
N SER A 177 -8.52 -3.47 -24.33
CA SER A 177 -9.59 -4.01 -25.16
C SER A 177 -9.50 -3.50 -26.59
N ASP A 178 -9.78 -4.39 -27.53
CA ASP A 178 -9.87 -4.07 -28.94
C ASP A 178 -11.32 -3.99 -29.37
N ILE A 179 -11.69 -2.89 -30.04
CA ILE A 179 -13.01 -2.70 -30.64
C ILE A 179 -12.85 -2.63 -32.16
N ASN A 180 -13.37 -3.63 -32.84
CA ASN A 180 -13.33 -3.70 -34.30
C ASN A 180 -14.54 -2.96 -34.90
N VAL A 181 -14.26 -2.05 -35.85
CA VAL A 181 -15.28 -1.29 -36.57
C VAL A 181 -15.14 -1.57 -38.06
N THR A 182 -16.23 -2.00 -38.70
CA THR A 182 -16.22 -2.41 -40.11
C THR A 182 -15.96 -1.25 -41.08
N ASN A 183 -16.37 -0.02 -40.74
CA ASN A 183 -16.28 1.17 -41.60
C ASN A 183 -15.56 2.33 -40.89
N TYR A 184 -14.26 2.15 -40.62
CA TYR A 184 -13.45 3.13 -39.88
C TYR A 184 -13.49 4.55 -40.47
N SER A 185 -13.52 4.69 -41.80
CA SER A 185 -13.54 6.00 -42.48
C SER A 185 -14.82 6.81 -42.28
N LEU A 186 -15.89 6.19 -41.75
CA LEU A 186 -17.18 6.85 -41.49
C LEU A 186 -17.46 7.03 -39.99
N THR A 187 -16.50 6.69 -39.12
CA THR A 187 -16.71 6.67 -37.68
C THR A 187 -15.69 7.57 -36.99
N GLY A 188 -16.15 8.61 -36.29
CA GLY A 188 -15.32 9.36 -35.35
C GLY A 188 -15.18 8.56 -34.07
N ILE A 189 -13.95 8.26 -33.64
CA ILE A 189 -13.71 7.52 -32.41
C ILE A 189 -12.95 8.41 -31.44
N GLU A 190 -13.56 8.64 -30.29
CA GLU A 190 -12.93 9.31 -29.15
C GLU A 190 -12.78 8.31 -28.01
N TYR A 191 -11.62 8.34 -27.36
CA TYR A 191 -11.29 7.44 -26.26
C TYR A 191 -11.18 8.25 -24.96
N SER A 192 -11.81 7.76 -23.89
CA SER A 192 -11.61 8.27 -22.55
C SER A 192 -11.54 7.12 -21.55
N GLU A 193 -10.67 7.28 -20.55
CA GLU A 193 -10.51 6.34 -19.45
C GLU A 193 -10.86 7.07 -18.14
N VAL A 194 -11.64 6.40 -17.30
CA VAL A 194 -11.98 6.90 -15.97
C VAL A 194 -11.67 5.78 -14.98
N GLN A 195 -10.64 5.98 -14.17
CA GLN A 195 -10.32 5.11 -13.03
C GLN A 195 -11.06 5.66 -11.80
N GLN A 196 -11.79 4.79 -11.09
CA GLN A 196 -12.53 5.13 -9.87
C GLN A 196 -12.00 4.35 -8.68
#